data_AF-A0A834XPX8-F1
#
_entry.id   AF-A0A834XPX8-F1
#
_cell.length_a   1.000
_cell.length_b   1.000
_cell.length_c   1.000
_cell.angle_alpha   90.00
_cell.angle_beta   90.00
_cell.angle_gamma   90.00
#
_symmetry.space_group_name_H-M   'P 1'
#
loop_
_entity.id
_entity.type
_entity.pdbx_description
1 polymer ?
#
loop_
_entity_poly.entity_id
_entity_poly.type
_entity_poly.pdbx_seq_one_letter_code
_entity_poly.pdbx_strand_id
1 'polypeptide(L)'
;MIFVKQPNYYRLQWSCPCESHYEILDLGAHSYPRYLSTATCASKPCHNKFNQCKLIHYKVYVLRHRDINDSNDTSEEQFIEQPMLPEPFRVKWHLKPIITTVACVSASEGRMN
;
A
#
# COMPACT_ATOMS: atom_id res chain seq x y z
N MET A 1 -9.01 -21.54 28.98
CA MET A 1 -8.39 -20.39 28.28
C MET A 1 -6.93 -20.36 28.66
N ILE A 2 -6.03 -20.66 27.72
CA ILE A 2 -4.59 -20.61 27.94
C ILE A 2 -4.10 -19.25 27.45
N PHE A 3 -3.66 -18.40 28.36
CA PHE A 3 -2.89 -17.21 28.02
C PHE A 3 -1.45 -17.66 27.73
N VAL A 4 -1.04 -17.62 26.46
CA VAL A 4 0.37 -17.84 26.10
C VAL A 4 1.12 -16.54 26.40
N LYS A 5 1.77 -16.47 27.57
CA LYS A 5 2.70 -15.40 27.91
C LYS A 5 3.97 -15.57 27.05
N GLN A 6 4.21 -14.66 26.12
CA GLN A 6 5.45 -14.66 25.32
C GLN A 6 6.66 -14.34 26.22
N PRO A 7 7.79 -15.05 26.04
CA PRO A 7 8.98 -14.84 26.85
C PRO A 7 9.62 -13.48 26.53
N ASN A 8 9.86 -12.70 27.58
CA ASN A 8 10.50 -11.39 27.53
C ASN A 8 12.00 -11.58 27.27
N TYR A 9 12.39 -11.57 25.98
CA TYR A 9 13.79 -11.60 25.59
C TYR A 9 14.31 -10.17 25.61
N TYR A 10 15.12 -9.84 26.62
CA TYR A 10 15.90 -8.60 26.68
C TYR A 10 16.84 -8.53 25.46
N ARG A 11 16.35 -8.03 24.32
CA ARG A 11 17.17 -7.66 23.17
C ARG A 11 17.67 -6.25 23.38
N LEU A 12 18.98 -6.08 23.18
CA LEU A 12 19.68 -4.80 23.23
C LEU A 12 18.87 -3.67 22.58
N GLN A 13 18.75 -2.62 23.38
CA GLN A 13 17.96 -1.42 23.23
C GLN A 13 18.50 -0.49 22.12
N TRP A 14 18.51 -0.90 20.84
CA TRP A 14 18.72 0.00 19.68
C TRP A 14 17.73 -0.22 18.51
N SER A 15 16.77 -1.14 18.65
CA SER A 15 15.71 -1.27 17.64
C SER A 15 14.63 -0.23 17.91
N CYS A 16 14.47 0.70 16.97
CA CYS A 16 13.30 1.55 16.88
C CYS A 16 12.15 0.74 16.27
N PRO A 17 11.11 0.33 17.04
CA PRO A 17 9.97 -0.34 16.42
C PRO A 17 9.14 0.71 15.66
N CYS A 18 9.19 0.66 14.33
CA CYS A 18 8.31 1.46 13.49
C CYS A 18 6.93 0.80 13.43
N GLU A 19 6.02 1.27 14.28
CA GLU A 19 4.65 0.77 14.31
C GLU A 19 3.83 1.33 13.14
N SER A 20 3.08 0.45 12.48
CA SER A 20 2.19 0.78 11.37
C SER A 20 0.74 0.81 11.87
N HIS A 21 0.05 1.92 11.61
CA HIS A 21 -1.39 2.01 11.79
C HIS A 21 -2.06 1.81 10.44
N TYR A 22 -3.14 1.03 10.41
CA TYR A 22 -3.84 0.70 9.17
C TYR A 22 -5.19 1.40 9.11
N GLU A 23 -5.46 1.99 7.95
CA GLU A 23 -6.71 2.64 7.62
C GLU A 23 -7.30 2.02 6.34
N ILE A 24 -8.63 2.12 6.19
CA ILE A 24 -9.31 1.66 4.99
C ILE A 24 -9.55 2.85 4.05
N LEU A 25 -9.02 2.74 2.84
CA LEU A 25 -9.26 3.64 1.73
C LEU A 25 -10.41 3.11 0.87
N ASP A 26 -11.50 3.86 0.76
CA ASP A 26 -12.62 3.56 -0.16
C ASP A 26 -12.36 4.17 -1.54
N LEU A 27 -12.22 3.32 -2.56
CA LEU A 27 -12.02 3.69 -3.96
C LEU A 27 -13.34 3.88 -4.73
N GLY A 28 -14.49 3.73 -4.05
CA GLY A 28 -15.82 3.91 -4.61
C GLY A 28 -16.43 2.63 -5.17
N ALA A 29 -17.75 2.67 -5.39
CA ALA A 29 -18.56 1.53 -5.83
C ALA A 29 -18.17 0.97 -7.22
N HIS A 30 -17.48 1.78 -8.04
CA HIS A 30 -17.07 1.44 -9.40
C HIS A 30 -15.64 0.86 -9.47
N SER A 31 -15.04 0.53 -8.32
CA SER A 31 -13.69 -0.01 -8.21
C SER A 31 -13.71 -1.44 -7.63
N TYR A 32 -12.83 -2.30 -8.15
CA TYR A 32 -12.56 -3.62 -7.59
C TYR A 32 -11.05 -3.86 -7.43
N PRO A 33 -10.55 -4.13 -6.21
CA PRO A 33 -11.30 -4.08 -4.94
C PRO A 33 -11.77 -2.66 -4.61
N ARG A 34 -12.92 -2.52 -3.94
CA ARG A 34 -13.45 -1.22 -3.50
C ARG A 34 -12.63 -0.63 -2.36
N TYR A 35 -12.22 -1.47 -1.42
CA TYR A 35 -11.51 -1.05 -0.23
C TYR A 35 -10.06 -1.50 -0.30
N LEU A 36 -9.14 -0.60 -0.01
CA LEU A 36 -7.72 -0.91 0.17
C LEU A 36 -7.30 -0.62 1.61
N SER A 37 -6.40 -1.43 2.13
CA SER A 37 -5.70 -1.13 3.38
C SER A 37 -4.51 -0.23 3.07
N THR A 38 -4.38 0.88 3.80
CA THR A 38 -3.26 1.81 3.69
C THR A 38 -2.62 2.00 5.07
N ALA A 39 -1.29 2.15 5.11
CA ALA A 39 -0.54 2.27 6.35
C ALA A 39 -0.08 3.71 6.61
N THR A 40 -0.12 4.13 7.87
CA THR A 40 0.50 5.36 8.37
C THR A 40 1.45 5.01 9.52
N CYS A 41 2.49 5.82 9.74
CA CYS A 41 3.42 5.57 10.84
C CYS A 41 2.92 6.20 12.12
N ALA A 42 2.96 5.45 13.22
CA ALA A 42 2.59 5.97 14.53
C ALA A 42 3.46 7.18 14.92
N SER A 43 2.83 8.24 15.44
CA SER A 43 3.45 9.53 15.79
C SER A 43 4.35 9.48 17.05
N LYS A 44 4.76 8.30 17.51
CA LYS A 44 5.82 8.15 18.51
C LYS A 44 7.12 7.77 17.81
N PRO A 45 7.70 8.65 16.97
CA PRO A 45 8.94 8.31 16.28
C PRO A 45 10.03 8.18 17.33
N CYS A 46 10.93 7.26 17.08
CA CYS A 46 12.20 7.23 17.76
C CYS A 46 12.84 8.61 17.62
N HIS A 47 12.98 9.29 18.75
CA HIS A 47 13.36 10.71 18.84
C HIS A 47 14.80 11.01 18.34
N ASN A 48 15.47 10.02 17.75
CA ASN A 48 16.85 10.09 17.33
C ASN A 48 16.96 10.22 15.81
N LYS A 49 17.74 11.20 15.33
CA LYS A 49 17.86 11.56 13.90
C LYS A 49 18.30 10.38 13.00
N PHE A 50 18.93 9.36 13.59
CA PHE A 50 19.47 8.20 12.90
C PHE A 50 18.48 7.03 12.72
N ASN A 51 17.34 7.03 13.41
CA ASN A 51 16.36 5.94 13.40
C ASN A 51 14.98 6.45 12.98
N GLN A 52 14.89 7.02 11.78
CA GLN A 52 13.61 7.51 11.25
C GLN A 52 12.79 6.35 10.66
N CYS A 53 11.47 6.40 10.87
CA CYS A 53 10.54 5.48 10.24
C CYS A 53 10.15 5.98 8.86
N LYS A 54 10.13 5.08 7.87
CA LYS A 54 9.76 5.37 6.49
C LYS A 54 8.59 4.49 6.06
N LEU A 55 7.69 5.07 5.27
CA LEU A 55 6.59 4.35 4.61
C LEU A 55 7.10 3.53 3.42
N ILE A 56 6.74 2.25 3.39
CA ILE A 56 6.87 1.38 2.22
C ILE A 56 5.66 1.59 1.34
N HIS A 57 5.93 1.86 0.06
CA HIS A 57 4.92 2.04 -0.97
C HIS A 57 4.89 0.81 -1.88
N TYR A 58 3.70 0.37 -2.25
CA TYR A 58 3.49 -0.73 -3.19
C TYR A 58 2.52 -0.30 -4.28
N LYS A 59 2.81 -0.71 -5.52
CA LYS A 59 1.94 -0.48 -6.67
C LYS A 59 0.94 -1.63 -6.75
N VAL A 60 -0.34 -1.32 -6.58
CA VAL A 60 -1.46 -2.24 -6.76
C VAL A 60 -2.21 -1.91 -8.04
N TYR A 61 -2.77 -2.93 -8.69
CA TYR A 61 -3.61 -2.74 -9.86
C TYR A 61 -5.08 -2.93 -9.47
N VAL A 62 -5.90 -1.93 -9.75
CA VAL A 62 -7.33 -1.91 -9.41
C VAL A 62 -8.14 -1.85 -10.69
N LEU A 63 -9.20 -2.66 -10.76
CA LEU A 63 -10.18 -2.59 -11.83
C LEU A 63 -11.12 -1.41 -11.58
N ARG A 64 -11.35 -0.58 -12.59
CA ARG A 64 -12.38 0.46 -12.56
C ARG A 64 -13.35 0.29 -13.72
N HIS A 65 -14.64 0.53 -13.46
CA HIS A 65 -15.63 0.57 -14.53
C HIS A 65 -15.23 1.61 -15.57
N ARG A 66 -15.47 1.29 -16.85
CA ARG A 66 -15.46 2.29 -17.91
C ARG A 66 -16.83 2.96 -17.92
N ASP A 67 -16.86 4.26 -17.68
CA ASP A 67 -18.09 5.04 -17.86
C ASP A 67 -18.26 5.36 -19.36
N ILE A 68 -19.47 5.16 -19.88
CA ILE A 68 -19.79 5.33 -21.32
C ILE A 68 -19.62 6.79 -21.77
N ASN A 69 -19.54 7.74 -20.83
CA ASN A 69 -19.47 9.18 -21.10
C ASN A 69 -18.06 9.78 -20.97
N ASP A 70 -17.06 9.00 -20.53
CA ASP A 70 -15.67 9.45 -20.33
C ASP A 70 -14.79 9.13 -21.55
N SER A 71 -15.33 9.33 -22.74
CA SER A 71 -14.61 9.21 -24.01
C SER A 71 -13.66 10.40 -24.28
N ASN A 72 -13.26 11.16 -23.25
CA ASN A 72 -12.47 12.38 -23.39
C ASN A 72 -11.21 12.44 -22.50
N ASP A 73 -10.79 11.34 -21.88
CA ASP A 73 -9.46 11.24 -21.30
C ASP A 73 -8.45 10.73 -22.34
N THR A 74 -8.31 11.51 -23.42
CA THR A 74 -7.09 11.53 -24.24
C THR A 74 -5.96 12.12 -23.41
N SER A 75 -5.37 11.31 -22.54
CA SER A 75 -3.98 11.47 -22.12
C SER A 75 -3.19 10.29 -22.67
N GLU A 76 -2.47 10.58 -23.74
CA GLU A 76 -1.64 9.70 -24.56
C GLU A 76 -0.41 9.13 -23.83
N GLU A 77 -0.55 8.60 -22.61
CA GLU A 77 0.61 8.17 -21.80
C GLU A 77 0.60 6.71 -21.33
N GLN A 78 -0.40 5.87 -21.63
CA GLN A 78 -0.48 4.53 -21.03
C GLN A 78 -0.78 3.37 -22.00
N PHE A 79 -0.32 3.47 -23.25
CA PHE A 79 -0.18 2.31 -24.14
C PHE A 79 1.04 1.44 -23.79
N ILE A 80 1.74 1.76 -22.70
CA ILE A 80 2.90 1.01 -22.20
C ILE A 80 2.40 0.02 -21.14
N GLU A 81 2.21 -1.22 -21.58
CA GLU A 81 2.06 -2.42 -20.73
C GLU A 81 0.98 -2.35 -19.64
N GLN A 82 -0.29 -2.14 -20.03
CA GLN A 82 -1.36 -2.61 -19.15
C GLN A 82 -1.25 -4.14 -19.05
N PRO A 83 -1.16 -4.73 -17.84
CA PRO A 83 -1.32 -6.17 -17.67
C PRO A 83 -2.58 -6.57 -18.42
N MET A 84 -2.42 -7.42 -19.43
CA MET A 84 -3.51 -7.75 -20.34
C MET A 84 -4.66 -8.36 -19.55
N LEU A 85 -5.70 -7.57 -19.30
CA LEU A 85 -6.95 -8.12 -18.76
C LEU A 85 -7.45 -9.21 -19.71
N PRO A 86 -8.04 -10.30 -19.21
CA PRO A 86 -8.73 -11.24 -20.08
C PRO A 86 -9.81 -10.51 -20.88
N GLU A 87 -10.03 -10.92 -22.14
CA GLU A 87 -10.99 -10.30 -23.06
C GLU A 87 -12.36 -9.95 -22.45
N PRO A 88 -13.03 -10.82 -21.66
CA PRO A 88 -14.35 -10.48 -21.11
C PRO A 88 -14.34 -9.27 -20.17
N PHE A 89 -13.21 -9.01 -19.50
CA PHE A 89 -13.09 -7.88 -18.59
C PHE A 89 -12.74 -6.58 -19.31
N ARG A 90 -12.11 -6.62 -20.49
CA ARG A 90 -11.70 -5.42 -21.23
C ARG A 90 -12.86 -4.55 -21.69
N VAL A 91 -14.04 -5.13 -21.90
CA VAL A 91 -15.22 -4.40 -22.38
C VAL A 91 -15.77 -3.46 -21.31
N LYS A 92 -15.83 -3.94 -20.06
CA LYS A 92 -16.48 -3.22 -18.95
C LYS A 92 -15.49 -2.56 -17.99
N TRP A 93 -14.25 -3.05 -17.93
CA TRP A 93 -13.27 -2.64 -16.93
C TRP A 93 -11.98 -2.14 -17.58
N HIS A 94 -11.30 -1.23 -16.88
CA HIS A 94 -9.91 -0.88 -17.16
C HIS A 94 -9.06 -1.15 -15.91
N LEU A 95 -7.82 -1.57 -16.12
CA LEU A 95 -6.87 -1.82 -15.03
C LEU A 95 -6.06 -0.55 -14.77
N LYS A 96 -6.20 0.04 -13.59
CA LYS A 96 -5.52 1.28 -13.21
C LYS A 96 -4.49 1.00 -12.10
N PRO A 97 -3.22 1.40 -12.26
CA PRO A 97 -2.24 1.32 -11.18
C PRO A 97 -2.53 2.39 -10.12
N ILE A 98 -2.45 2.00 -8.85
CA ILE A 98 -2.55 2.88 -7.68
C ILE A 98 -1.36 2.58 -6.76
N ILE A 99 -0.75 3.61 -6.19
CA ILE A 99 0.30 3.45 -5.18
C ILE A 99 -0.35 3.57 -3.81
N THR A 100 -0.12 2.57 -2.95
CA THR A 100 -0.61 2.56 -1.56
C THR A 100 0.53 2.31 -0.59
N THR A 101 0.41 2.79 0.64
CA THR A 101 1.37 2.54 1.70
C THR A 101 1.01 1.24 2.42
N VAL A 102 1.99 0.34 2.61
CA VAL A 102 1.72 -1.01 3.14
C VAL A 102 2.31 -1.25 4.53
N ALA A 103 3.35 -0.51 4.91
CA ALA A 103 4.01 -0.65 6.19
C ALA A 103 4.92 0.54 6.50
N CYS A 104 5.34 0.63 7.75
CA CYS A 104 6.42 1.48 8.23
C CYS A 104 7.62 0.60 8.61
N VAL A 105 8.81 1.00 8.17
CA VAL A 105 10.07 0.31 8.49
C VAL A 105 11.13 1.30 8.92
N SER A 106 12.16 0.80 9.59
CA SER A 106 13.31 1.63 9.94
C SER A 106 14.12 1.98 8.70
N ALA A 107 14.55 3.24 8.56
CA ALA A 107 15.36 3.68 7.43
C ALA A 107 16.71 2.92 7.31
N SER A 108 17.21 2.33 8.41
CA SER A 108 18.44 1.53 8.43
C SER A 108 18.25 0.11 7.85
N GLU A 109 17.01 -0.36 7.71
CA GLU A 109 16.68 -1.72 7.28
C GLU A 109 16.73 -1.90 5.75
N GLY A 110 16.71 -0.79 4.98
CA GLY A 110 16.78 -0.80 3.51
C GLY A 110 18.17 -0.89 2.90
N ARG A 111 19.21 -1.20 3.68
CA ARG A 111 20.62 -1.28 3.22
C ARG A 111 21.17 -2.71 3.08
N MET A 112 20.33 -3.73 3.24
CA MET A 112 20.68 -5.12 2.91
C MET A 112 19.91 -5.54 1.65
N ASN A 113 20.49 -5.20 0.50
CA ASN A 113 20.59 -5.99 -0.74
C ASN A 113 21.03 -5.09 -1.89
#